data_AF-A5ARG7-F1
#
_entry.id   AF-A5ARG7-F1
#
_cell.length_a   1.000
_cell.length_b   1.000
_cell.length_c   1.000
_cell.angle_alpha   90.00
_cell.angle_beta   90.00
_cell.angle_gamma   90.00
#
_symmetry.space_group_name_H-M   'P 1'
#
loop_
_entity.id
_entity.type
_entity.pdbx_description
1 polymer ?
#
loop_
_entity_poly.entity_id
_entity_poly.type
_entity_poly.pdbx_seq_one_letter_code
_entity_poly.pdbx_strand_id
1 'polypeptide(L)'
;MEMEKVARGPQMIQLSLDGKRLYVTNSLFSTWDHQFYPDLPREGSHMLQIDVDTEKGGLVINPNFFVDFGSEPDGPSLAHEMRYPGGDCTSDIWV
;
A
#
# COMPACT_ATOMS: atom_id res chain seq x y z
N MET A 1 5.57 -19.47 0.48
CA MET A 1 5.38 -18.41 1.48
C MET A 1 3.89 -18.30 1.74
N GLU A 2 3.49 -18.43 2.99
CA GLU A 2 2.11 -18.19 3.41
C GLU A 2 1.85 -16.69 3.27
N MET A 3 0.74 -16.29 2.63
CA MET A 3 0.40 -14.86 2.56
C MET A 3 0.11 -14.38 3.97
N GLU A 4 0.88 -13.41 4.44
CA GLU A 4 0.68 -12.79 5.74
C GLU A 4 -0.71 -12.15 5.78
N LYS A 5 -1.44 -12.38 6.88
CA LYS A 5 -2.86 -12.05 6.95
C LYS A 5 -3.04 -10.53 7.06
N VAL A 6 -3.34 -9.87 5.94
CA VAL A 6 -3.71 -8.45 5.94
C VAL A 6 -5.15 -8.31 6.43
N ALA A 7 -5.33 -7.81 7.65
CA ALA A 7 -6.63 -7.72 8.31
C ALA A 7 -7.47 -6.48 7.90
N ARG A 8 -6.98 -5.64 6.98
CA ARG A 8 -7.51 -4.29 6.73
C ARG A 8 -7.61 -3.97 5.24
N GLY A 9 -8.53 -3.07 4.91
CA GLY A 9 -8.81 -2.68 3.53
C GLY A 9 -7.72 -1.82 2.89
N PRO A 10 -7.60 -1.86 1.55
CA PRO A 10 -6.74 -0.95 0.79
C PRO A 10 -7.23 0.50 0.91
N GLN A 11 -6.30 1.45 0.95
CA GLN A 11 -6.57 2.88 1.05
C GLN A 11 -5.88 3.65 -0.09
N MET A 12 -4.63 4.11 0.10
CA MET A 12 -3.93 4.82 -0.96
C MET A 12 -3.40 3.83 -1.96
N ILE A 13 -3.47 4.20 -3.23
CA ILE A 13 -2.95 3.43 -4.34
C ILE A 13 -2.02 4.28 -5.19
N GLN A 14 -0.98 3.67 -5.74
CA GLN A 14 -0.04 4.35 -6.62
C GLN A 14 0.39 3.45 -7.77
N LEU A 15 0.10 3.87 -9.00
CA LEU A 15 0.44 3.11 -10.21
C LEU A 15 1.80 3.55 -10.75
N SER A 16 2.63 2.58 -11.12
CA SER A 16 3.89 2.84 -11.81
C SER A 16 3.66 3.49 -13.18
N LEU A 17 4.62 4.30 -13.64
CA LEU A 17 4.51 4.99 -14.94
C LEU A 17 4.34 4.03 -16.14
N ASP A 18 4.88 2.81 -16.05
CA ASP A 18 4.69 1.78 -17.07
C ASP A 18 3.35 1.03 -16.96
N GLY A 19 2.54 1.35 -15.95
CA GLY A 19 1.21 0.77 -15.71
C GLY A 19 1.21 -0.66 -15.18
N LYS A 20 2.37 -1.24 -14.84
CA LYS A 20 2.51 -2.68 -14.54
C LYS A 20 2.46 -3.03 -13.05
N ARG A 21 2.65 -2.04 -12.17
CA ARG A 21 2.76 -2.24 -10.71
C ARG A 21 1.89 -1.22 -10.00
N LEU A 22 0.91 -1.72 -9.25
CA LEU A 22 0.06 -0.90 -8.38
C LEU A 22 0.44 -1.17 -6.93
N TYR A 23 0.96 -0.15 -6.24
CA TYR A 23 1.28 -0.25 -4.82
C TYR A 23 0.12 0.27 -3.98
N VAL A 24 -0.08 -0.34 -2.82
CA VAL A 24 -1.24 -0.08 -1.96
C VAL A 24 -0.80 -0.02 -0.51
N THR A 25 -1.27 0.99 0.22
CA THR A 25 -1.19 1.08 1.69
C THR A 25 -2.59 1.07 2.30
N ASN A 26 -2.69 0.83 3.61
CA ASN A 26 -3.95 0.54 4.30
C ASN A 26 -4.28 1.46 5.50
N SER A 27 -3.56 2.58 5.68
CA SER A 27 -3.88 3.62 6.67
C SER A 27 -4.59 4.82 6.03
N LEU A 28 -5.64 5.33 6.66
CA LEU A 28 -6.39 6.50 6.21
C LEU A 28 -6.07 7.73 7.06
N PHE A 29 -6.44 7.66 8.32
CA PHE A 29 -6.34 8.76 9.26
C PHE A 29 -6.47 8.18 10.66
N SER A 30 -5.50 8.46 11.54
CA SER A 30 -5.31 7.71 12.78
C SER A 30 -6.57 7.58 13.66
N THR A 31 -7.42 8.62 13.73
CA THR A 31 -8.66 8.55 14.51
C THR A 31 -9.71 7.64 13.87
N TRP A 32 -9.79 7.59 12.55
CA TRP A 32 -10.71 6.73 11.80
C TRP A 32 -10.18 5.31 11.73
N ASP A 33 -8.88 5.15 11.54
CA ASP A 33 -8.18 3.87 11.63
C ASP A 33 -8.47 3.22 12.97
N HIS A 34 -8.34 3.95 14.08
CA HIS A 34 -8.69 3.43 15.41
C HIS A 34 -10.19 3.08 15.55
N GLN A 35 -11.09 3.79 14.88
CA GLN A 35 -12.53 3.52 14.93
C GLN A 35 -12.92 2.25 14.17
N PHE A 36 -12.43 2.08 12.95
CA PHE A 36 -12.83 0.97 12.06
C PHE A 36 -11.92 -0.26 12.21
N TYR A 37 -10.67 -0.03 12.61
CA TYR A 37 -9.62 -1.02 12.72
C TYR A 37 -8.82 -0.79 14.03
N PRO A 38 -9.39 -1.09 15.21
CA PRO A 38 -8.81 -0.74 16.50
C PRO A 38 -7.38 -1.26 16.75
N ASP A 39 -7.01 -2.32 16.04
CA ASP A 39 -5.70 -2.96 16.15
C ASP A 39 -4.65 -2.29 15.24
N LEU A 40 -5.05 -1.47 14.26
CA LEU A 40 -4.15 -0.87 13.26
C LEU A 40 -3.08 0.00 13.89
N PRO A 41 -3.39 0.89 14.85
CA PRO A 41 -2.37 1.70 15.50
C PRO A 41 -1.38 0.89 16.35
N ARG A 42 -1.72 -0.36 16.70
CA ARG A 42 -0.90 -1.24 17.55
C ARG A 42 -0.05 -2.22 16.74
N GLU A 43 -0.54 -2.62 15.57
CA GLU A 43 0.12 -3.59 14.69
C GLU A 43 0.89 -2.93 13.56
N GLY A 44 0.52 -1.72 13.16
CA GLY A 44 1.12 -1.03 12.03
C GLY A 44 0.39 -1.30 10.72
N SER A 45 0.65 -0.42 9.78
CA SER A 45 0.15 -0.51 8.40
C SER A 45 1.04 -1.41 7.54
N HIS A 46 0.57 -1.72 6.34
CA HIS A 46 1.32 -2.53 5.39
C HIS A 46 1.34 -1.88 4.01
N MET A 47 2.34 -2.23 3.20
CA MET A 47 2.33 -1.98 1.77
C MET A 47 2.35 -3.28 0.98
N LEU A 48 1.49 -3.37 -0.03
CA LEU A 48 1.44 -4.47 -0.98
C LEU A 48 1.72 -3.97 -2.40
N GLN A 49 2.21 -4.86 -3.25
CA GLN A 49 2.24 -4.65 -4.70
C GLN A 49 1.21 -5.57 -5.35
N ILE A 50 0.51 -5.03 -6.33
CA ILE A 50 -0.40 -5.74 -7.22
C ILE A 50 0.20 -5.66 -8.63
N ASP A 51 0.39 -6.82 -9.24
CA ASP A 51 0.80 -6.93 -10.63
C ASP A 51 -0.41 -6.67 -11.53
N VAL A 52 -0.22 -5.80 -12.53
CA VAL A 52 -1.25 -5.37 -13.47
C VAL A 52 -0.97 -5.99 -14.84
N ASP A 53 -1.87 -6.84 -15.33
CA ASP A 53 -1.79 -7.37 -16.69
C ASP A 53 -2.38 -6.36 -17.68
N THR A 54 -1.52 -5.60 -18.35
CA THR A 54 -1.91 -4.56 -19.31
C THR A 54 -2.31 -5.11 -20.68
N GLU A 55 -2.06 -6.40 -20.96
CA GLU A 55 -2.37 -7.01 -22.26
C GLU A 55 -3.73 -7.72 -22.25
N LYS A 56 -4.00 -8.49 -21.19
CA LYS A 56 -5.24 -9.28 -21.05
C LYS A 56 -6.22 -8.66 -20.04
N GLY A 57 -5.76 -7.70 -19.25
CA GLY A 57 -6.49 -7.20 -18.10
C GLY A 57 -6.38 -8.16 -16.90
N GLY A 58 -6.52 -7.59 -15.70
CA GLY A 58 -6.50 -8.35 -14.45
C GLY A 58 -5.50 -7.79 -13.45
N LEU A 59 -5.73 -8.15 -12.19
CA LEU A 59 -4.94 -7.72 -11.04
C LEU A 59 -4.64 -8.96 -10.19
N VAL A 60 -3.37 -9.14 -9.83
CA VAL A 60 -2.94 -10.23 -8.97
C VAL A 60 -2.02 -9.67 -7.88
N ILE A 61 -2.27 -10.02 -6.62
CA ILE A 61 -1.37 -9.63 -5.52
C ILE A 61 -0.02 -10.31 -5.76
N ASN A 62 1.07 -9.54 -5.74
CA ASN A 62 2.42 -10.07 -5.85
C ASN A 62 2.85 -10.68 -4.51
N PRO A 63 2.98 -12.02 -4.39
CA PRO A 63 3.33 -12.66 -3.12
C PRO A 63 4.78 -12.42 -2.70
N ASN A 64 5.61 -11.84 -3.57
CA ASN A 64 7.03 -11.59 -3.31
C ASN A 64 7.29 -10.15 -2.84
N PHE A 65 6.25 -9.32 -2.70
CA PHE A 65 6.38 -7.95 -2.22
C PHE A 65 5.40 -7.71 -1.08
N PHE A 66 5.97 -7.41 0.10
CA PHE A 66 5.23 -7.03 1.28
C PHE A 66 6.13 -6.18 2.16
N VAL A 67 5.62 -5.04 2.62
CA VAL A 67 6.30 -4.19 3.60
C VAL A 67 5.42 -4.12 4.84
N ASP A 68 5.99 -4.52 5.98
CA ASP A 68 5.37 -4.42 7.29
C ASP A 68 5.94 -3.20 8.03
N PHE A 69 5.08 -2.21 8.30
CA PHE A 69 5.45 -1.03 9.09
C PHE A 69 5.19 -1.20 10.59
N GLY A 70 4.82 -2.40 11.05
CA GLY A 70 4.67 -2.73 12.47
C GLY A 70 5.97 -2.81 13.24
N SER A 71 7.07 -3.13 12.54
CA SER A 71 8.39 -3.37 13.13
C SER A 71 9.36 -2.18 13.01
N GLU A 72 8.85 -0.97 12.80
CA GLU A 72 9.66 0.24 12.69
C GLU A 72 10.38 0.58 14.04
N PRO A 73 11.54 1.26 14.01
CA PRO A 73 12.39 1.45 15.20
C PRO A 73 11.71 2.09 16.41
N ASP A 74 10.77 3.01 16.17
CA ASP A 74 10.05 3.75 17.20
C ASP A 74 8.61 3.23 17.43
N GLY A 75 8.32 2.03 16.91
CA GLY A 75 7.02 1.38 16.99
C GLY A 75 6.18 1.49 15.72
N PRO A 76 4.95 0.93 15.73
CA PRO A 76 4.15 0.75 14.53
C PRO A 76 3.83 2.06 13.80
N SER A 77 4.06 2.07 12.49
CA SER A 77 3.82 3.23 11.62
C SER A 77 2.59 3.06 10.74
N LEU A 78 1.91 4.18 10.47
CA LEU A 78 0.67 4.29 9.72
C LEU A 78 0.92 4.92 8.34
N ALA A 79 1.58 4.19 7.45
CA ALA A 79 1.94 4.58 6.10
C ALA A 79 0.71 4.92 5.26
N HIS A 80 0.69 6.14 4.73
CA HIS A 80 -0.43 6.69 3.97
C HIS A 80 -0.04 6.86 2.50
N GLU A 81 0.63 7.94 2.13
CA GLU A 81 1.03 8.22 0.76
C GLU A 81 2.40 7.62 0.43
N MET A 82 2.61 7.28 -0.85
CA MET A 82 3.90 6.87 -1.39
C MET A 82 4.20 7.65 -2.68
N ARG A 83 5.49 7.97 -2.89
CA ARG A 83 5.96 8.74 -4.05
C ARG A 83 7.09 8.01 -4.75
N TYR A 84 7.03 7.95 -6.07
CA TYR A 84 8.09 7.32 -6.84
C TYR A 84 9.28 8.26 -7.03
N PRO A 85 10.52 7.75 -6.99
CA PRO A 85 11.67 8.50 -7.45
C PRO A 85 11.49 8.87 -8.93
N GLY A 86 11.44 10.17 -9.22
CA GLY A 86 11.28 10.67 -10.60
C GLY A 86 9.84 10.86 -11.07
N GLY A 87 8.86 10.79 -10.17
CA GLY A 87 7.45 11.10 -10.46
C GLY A 87 6.57 9.86 -10.64
N ASP A 88 5.28 10.04 -10.38
CA ASP A 88 4.24 9.01 -10.45
C ASP A 88 2.96 9.59 -11.07
N CYS A 89 1.97 8.71 -11.31
CA CYS A 89 0.72 9.07 -11.96
C CYS A 89 -0.16 10.06 -11.18
N THR A 90 0.23 10.42 -9.95
CA THR A 90 -0.49 11.37 -9.09
C THR A 90 0.29 12.65 -8.79
N SER A 91 1.60 12.67 -9.00
CA SER A 91 2.44 13.84 -8.74
C SER A 91 2.68 14.72 -9.95
N ASP A 92 2.68 14.14 -11.15
CA ASP A 92 3.13 14.83 -12.36
C ASP A 92 1.95 15.28 -13.23
N ILE A 93 1.93 16.58 -13.56
CA ILE A 93 0.96 17.18 -14.48
C ILE A 93 1.68 17.50 -15.78
N TRP A 94 1.22 16.89 -16.87
CA TRP A 94 1.73 17.14 -18.23
C TRP A 94 0.93 18.29 -18.87
N VAL A 95 1.62 19.22 -19.56
CA VAL A 95 1.03 20.38 -20.27
C VAL A 95 1.28 20.26 -21.77
#